data_AF-A0A452XHD6-F1
#
_entry.id   AF-A0A452XHD6-F1
#
_cell.length_a   1.000
_cell.length_b   1.000
_cell.length_c   1.000
_cell.angle_alpha   90.00
_cell.angle_beta   90.00
_cell.angle_gamma   90.00
#
_symmetry.space_group_name_H-M   'P 1'
#
loop_
_entity.id
_entity.type
_entity.pdbx_description
1 polymer ?
#
loop_
_entity_poly.entity_id
_entity_poly.type
_entity_poly.pdbx_seq_one_letter_code
_entity_poly.pdbx_strand_id
1 'polypeptide(L)'
;MEGPYFPAGRPRRGFFNGAMNYHRFKVDMYVSVIDRQISELNGRFDEVNTDLLSCMAAFCPLRLFAAYDQEKLVRLATKFYANDFTSDELARLPWGN
;
A
#
# COMPACT_ATOMS: atom_id res chain seq x y z
N MET A 1 31.47 -15.43 -2.78
CA MET A 1 30.22 -14.73 -2.38
C MET A 1 29.88 -14.95 -0.90
N GLU A 2 30.29 -16.06 -0.28
CA GLU A 2 30.16 -16.29 1.17
C GLU A 2 31.33 -15.73 1.99
N GLY A 3 31.90 -14.60 1.58
CA GLY A 3 32.92 -13.92 2.39
C GLY A 3 32.27 -12.89 3.31
N PRO A 4 32.92 -12.51 4.43
CA PRO A 4 32.50 -11.33 5.19
C PRO A 4 32.44 -10.11 4.29
N TYR A 5 31.39 -9.31 4.48
CA TYR A 5 31.16 -8.10 3.71
C TYR A 5 32.18 -7.02 4.08
N PHE A 6 32.85 -6.48 3.06
CA PHE A 6 33.72 -5.33 3.18
C PHE A 6 33.18 -4.17 2.34
N PRO A 7 32.66 -3.09 2.95
CA PRO A 7 32.21 -1.92 2.23
C PRO A 7 33.37 -1.27 1.49
N ALA A 8 33.13 -0.87 0.25
CA ALA A 8 34.08 -0.08 -0.53
C ALA A 8 34.22 1.32 0.11
N GLY A 9 35.41 1.65 0.63
CA GLY A 9 35.71 2.93 1.27
C GLY A 9 36.36 2.79 2.65
N ARG A 10 36.53 3.91 3.38
CA ARG A 10 37.08 3.86 4.75
C ARG A 10 36.10 3.13 5.68
N PRO A 11 36.48 2.00 6.29
CA PRO A 11 35.61 1.31 7.22
C PRO A 11 35.30 2.22 8.43
N ARG A 12 34.02 2.47 8.71
CA ARG A 12 33.62 3.03 10.01
C ARG A 12 33.97 1.98 11.07
N ARG A 13 34.91 2.30 11.97
CA ARG A 13 35.29 1.41 13.08
C ARG A 13 34.00 1.00 13.82
N GLY A 14 33.76 -0.30 13.94
CA GLY A 14 32.66 -0.85 14.72
C GLY A 14 31.37 -1.22 13.97
N PHE A 15 31.27 -1.01 12.64
CA PHE A 15 30.05 -1.35 11.87
C PHE A 15 30.02 -2.77 11.27
N PHE A 16 31.06 -3.58 11.52
CA PHE A 16 31.18 -4.92 10.95
C PHE A 16 30.60 -5.97 11.88
N ASN A 17 29.29 -6.15 11.82
CA ASN A 17 28.58 -7.15 12.63
C ASN A 17 28.66 -8.56 12.01
N GLY A 18 29.74 -8.91 11.30
CA GLY A 18 29.89 -10.22 10.66
C GLY A 18 28.94 -10.50 9.49
N ALA A 19 28.31 -9.47 8.90
CA ALA A 19 27.44 -9.66 7.74
C ALA A 19 28.21 -10.23 6.55
N MET A 20 27.64 -11.22 5.86
CA MET A 20 28.23 -11.81 4.65
C MET A 20 27.84 -11.01 3.40
N ASN A 21 28.71 -10.99 2.39
CA ASN A 21 28.42 -10.34 1.10
C ASN A 21 27.10 -10.83 0.49
N TYR A 22 26.81 -12.14 0.62
CA TYR A 22 25.54 -12.72 0.17
C TYR A 22 24.32 -12.09 0.85
N HIS A 23 24.36 -11.86 2.17
CA HIS A 23 23.26 -11.20 2.88
C HIS A 23 23.05 -9.76 2.39
N ARG A 24 24.14 -9.01 2.21
CA ARG A 24 24.06 -7.64 1.72
C ARG A 24 23.49 -7.57 0.31
N PHE A 25 24.00 -8.38 -0.61
CA PHE A 25 23.48 -8.46 -1.98
C PHE A 25 21.99 -8.81 -2.01
N LYS A 26 21.58 -9.79 -1.20
CA LYS A 26 20.17 -10.19 -1.11
C LYS A 26 19.28 -9.06 -0.58
N VAL A 27 19.74 -8.34 0.45
CA VAL A 27 19.03 -7.17 1.00
C VAL A 27 18.92 -6.06 -0.05
N ASP A 28 20.04 -5.69 -0.69
CA ASP A 28 20.07 -4.62 -1.69
C ASP A 28 19.17 -4.97 -2.89
N MET A 29 19.16 -6.24 -3.31
CA MET A 29 18.22 -6.74 -4.32
C MET A 29 16.76 -6.57 -3.88
N TYR A 30 16.37 -7.02 -2.69
CA TYR A 30 14.99 -6.86 -2.22
C TYR A 30 14.58 -5.40 -2.08
N VAL A 31 15.45 -4.56 -1.54
CA VAL A 31 15.21 -3.12 -1.41
C VAL A 31 14.96 -2.51 -2.79
N SER A 32 15.80 -2.82 -3.79
CA SER A 32 15.60 -2.32 -5.15
C SER A 32 14.28 -2.75 -5.78
N VAL A 33 13.81 -3.98 -5.50
CA VAL A 33 12.51 -4.47 -5.97
C VAL A 33 11.37 -3.73 -5.28
N ILE A 34 11.46 -3.52 -3.96
CA ILE A 34 10.46 -2.79 -3.18
C ILE A 34 10.38 -1.33 -3.66
N ASP A 35 11.52 -0.65 -3.81
CA ASP A 35 11.59 0.74 -4.28
C ASP A 35 10.96 0.88 -5.67
N ARG A 36 11.22 -0.08 -6.56
CA ARG A 36 10.60 -0.12 -7.89
C ARG A 36 9.08 -0.29 -7.79
N GLN A 37 8.59 -1.23 -6.97
CA GLN A 37 7.16 -1.44 -6.79
C GLN A 37 6.47 -0.20 -6.22
N ILE A 38 7.07 0.44 -5.21
CA ILE A 38 6.54 1.69 -4.62
C ILE A 38 6.48 2.79 -5.67
N SER A 39 7.54 2.95 -6.48
CA SER A 39 7.56 3.95 -7.55
C SER A 39 6.47 3.70 -8.59
N GLU A 40 6.30 2.45 -9.04
CA GLU A 40 5.25 2.09 -9.99
C GLU A 40 3.84 2.28 -9.40
N LEU A 41 3.64 1.97 -8.12
CA LEU A 41 2.36 2.20 -7.43
C LEU A 41 2.05 3.69 -7.31
N ASN A 42 3.02 4.49 -6.85
CA ASN A 42 2.87 5.94 -6.71
C ASN A 42 2.61 6.63 -8.05
N GLY A 43 3.12 6.08 -9.15
CA GLY A 43 2.83 6.58 -10.50
C GLY A 43 1.44 6.21 -11.03
N ARG A 44 0.80 5.17 -10.50
CA ARG A 44 -0.52 4.67 -10.96
C ARG A 44 -1.67 5.11 -10.06
N PHE A 45 -1.41 5.24 -8.77
CA PHE A 45 -2.42 5.59 -7.76
C PHE A 45 -2.08 6.94 -7.16
N ASP A 46 -2.79 7.98 -7.62
CA ASP A 46 -2.81 9.25 -6.92
C ASP A 46 -3.68 9.17 -5.66
N GLU A 47 -3.83 10.28 -4.94
CA GLU A 47 -4.63 10.33 -3.72
C GLU A 47 -6.09 9.88 -3.95
N VAL A 48 -6.67 10.27 -5.09
CA VAL A 48 -8.07 9.96 -5.44
C VAL A 48 -8.23 8.47 -5.74
N ASN A 49 -7.35 7.90 -6.57
CA ASN A 49 -7.39 6.48 -6.93
C ASN A 49 -7.06 5.58 -5.74
N THR A 50 -6.15 6.00 -4.86
CA THR A 50 -5.81 5.28 -3.63
C THR A 50 -7.01 5.25 -2.67
N ASP A 51 -7.69 6.38 -2.52
CA ASP A 51 -8.89 6.49 -1.70
C ASP A 51 -10.04 5.63 -2.25
N LEU A 52 -10.26 5.65 -3.57
CA LEU A 52 -11.22 4.78 -4.24
C LEU A 52 -10.93 3.30 -3.98
N LEU A 53 -9.69 2.87 -4.19
CA LEU A 53 -9.27 1.47 -3.98
C LEU A 53 -9.43 1.05 -2.51
N SER A 54 -9.06 1.93 -1.57
CA SER A 54 -9.23 1.70 -0.13
C SER A 54 -10.70 1.51 0.25
N CYS A 55 -11.61 2.24 -0.40
CA CYS A 55 -13.04 2.07 -0.19
C CYS A 55 -13.55 0.76 -0.81
N MET A 56 -13.13 0.42 -2.03
CA MET A 56 -13.51 -0.85 -2.69
C MET A 56 -13.05 -2.07 -1.88
N ALA A 57 -11.89 -2.01 -1.25
CA ALA A 57 -11.35 -3.09 -0.43
C ALA A 57 -12.26 -3.46 0.76
N ALA A 58 -13.12 -2.54 1.23
CA ALA A 58 -14.10 -2.83 2.27
C ALA A 58 -15.13 -3.89 1.84
N PHE A 59 -15.35 -4.05 0.53
CA PHE A 59 -16.29 -5.02 -0.03
C PHE A 59 -15.61 -6.34 -0.41
N CYS A 60 -14.45 -6.63 0.18
CA CYS A 60 -13.78 -7.90 -0.03
C CYS A 60 -14.66 -9.06 0.47
N PRO A 61 -15.05 -10.04 -0.36
CA PRO A 61 -15.92 -11.14 0.06
C PRO A 61 -15.24 -12.14 1.01
N LEU A 62 -13.92 -12.00 1.22
CA LEU A 62 -13.17 -12.88 2.11
C LEU A 62 -13.72 -12.82 3.53
N ARG A 63 -13.82 -14.00 4.15
CA ARG A 63 -14.25 -14.18 5.55
C ARG A 63 -15.59 -13.49 5.83
N LEU A 64 -16.56 -13.62 4.93
CA LEU A 64 -17.90 -13.04 5.05
C LEU A 64 -17.87 -11.50 5.19
N PHE A 65 -17.13 -10.84 4.30
CA PHE A 65 -16.95 -9.39 4.33
C PHE A 65 -16.35 -8.88 5.64
N ALA A 66 -15.34 -9.57 6.17
CA ALA A 66 -14.68 -9.17 7.42
C ALA A 66 -14.02 -7.78 7.36
N ALA A 67 -13.74 -7.28 6.16
CA ALA A 67 -13.19 -5.95 5.92
C ALA A 67 -14.28 -4.87 5.73
N TYR A 68 -15.56 -5.21 5.87
CA TYR A 68 -16.66 -4.29 5.68
C TYR A 68 -16.55 -3.06 6.57
N ASP A 69 -16.78 -1.91 5.94
CA ASP A 69 -16.72 -0.61 6.56
C ASP A 69 -17.81 0.26 5.94
N GLN A 70 -18.75 0.69 6.79
CA GLN A 70 -19.91 1.47 6.39
C GLN A 70 -19.53 2.89 5.94
N GLU A 71 -18.51 3.50 6.54
CA GLU A 71 -18.07 4.85 6.16
C GLU A 71 -17.48 4.82 4.75
N LYS A 72 -16.69 3.79 4.45
CA LYS A 72 -16.14 3.55 3.10
C LYS A 72 -17.22 3.28 2.06
N LEU A 73 -18.31 2.59 2.44
CA LEU A 73 -19.48 2.43 1.57
C LEU A 73 -20.10 3.77 1.24
N VAL A 74 -20.39 4.59 2.27
CA VAL A 74 -21.02 5.89 2.06
C VAL A 74 -20.13 6.77 1.18
N ARG A 75 -18.82 6.80 1.45
CA ARG A 75 -17.84 7.53 0.64
C ARG A 75 -17.82 7.07 -0.82
N LEU A 76 -17.92 5.76 -1.08
CA LEU A 76 -18.05 5.24 -2.45
C LEU A 76 -19.27 5.80 -3.16
N ALA A 77 -20.44 5.70 -2.51
CA ALA A 77 -21.69 6.14 -3.09
C ALA A 77 -21.77 7.67 -3.28
N THR A 78 -21.26 8.47 -2.34
CA THR A 78 -21.40 9.94 -2.38
C THR A 78 -20.27 10.66 -3.10
N LYS A 79 -19.04 10.10 -3.14
CA LYS A 79 -17.87 10.75 -3.75
C LYS A 79 -17.52 10.19 -5.12
N PHE A 80 -17.55 8.87 -5.28
CA PHE A 80 -17.00 8.21 -6.48
C PHE A 80 -18.08 7.78 -7.47
N TYR A 81 -19.25 7.36 -6.97
CA TYR A 81 -20.36 6.86 -7.76
C TYR A 81 -21.66 7.64 -7.54
N ALA A 82 -21.56 8.94 -7.18
CA ALA A 82 -22.73 9.77 -6.88
C ALA A 82 -23.77 9.81 -8.01
N ASN A 83 -23.31 9.72 -9.26
CA ASN A 83 -24.16 9.76 -10.44
C ASN A 83 -24.91 8.44 -10.70
N ASP A 84 -24.51 7.36 -10.04
CA ASP A 84 -25.15 6.04 -10.20
C ASP A 84 -26.35 5.86 -9.25
N PHE A 85 -26.56 6.80 -8.33
CA PHE A 85 -27.63 6.77 -7.34
C PHE A 85 -28.55 7.98 -7.48
N THR A 86 -29.83 7.77 -7.20
CA THR A 86 -30.81 8.84 -7.05
C THR A 86 -30.61 9.57 -5.72
N SER A 87 -31.13 10.81 -5.62
CA SER A 87 -31.09 11.57 -4.36
C SER A 87 -31.77 10.84 -3.21
N ASP A 88 -32.85 10.11 -3.48
CA ASP A 88 -33.57 9.32 -2.46
C ASP A 88 -32.76 8.12 -1.98
N GLU A 89 -31.98 7.48 -2.85
CA GLU A 89 -31.09 6.38 -2.48
C GLU A 89 -29.93 6.87 -1.62
N LEU A 90 -29.31 7.99 -1.98
CA LEU A 90 -28.24 8.60 -1.19
C LEU A 90 -28.74 9.08 0.17
N ALA A 91 -29.97 9.63 0.26
CA ALA A 91 -30.57 10.05 1.52
C ALA A 91 -30.85 8.90 2.50
N ARG A 92 -30.93 7.66 2.01
CA ARG A 92 -31.09 6.46 2.86
C ARG A 92 -29.78 5.94 3.43
N LEU A 93 -28.64 6.47 2.98
CA LEU A 93 -27.35 6.05 3.50
C LEU A 93 -27.20 6.53 4.96
N PRO A 94 -26.56 5.72 5.82
CA PRO A 94 -26.58 5.92 7.26
C PRO A 94 -25.76 7.10 7.81
N TRP A 95 -25.49 8.13 7.00
CA TRP A 95 -24.95 9.44 7.39
C TRP A 95 -25.47 10.58 6.49
N GLY A 96 -26.65 10.42 5.90
CA GLY A 96 -27.28 11.45 5.06
C GLY A 96 -27.73 12.66 5.87
N ASN A 97 -26.86 13.67 5.93
CA ASN A 97 -27.16 15.11 6.04
C ASN A 97 -25.97 15.89 5.50
#